data_AF-A0A3T1UD54-F1
#
_entry.id   AF-A0A3T1UD54-F1
#
_cell.length_a   1.000
_cell.length_b   1.000
_cell.length_c   1.000
_cell.angle_alpha   90.00
_cell.angle_beta   90.00
_cell.angle_gamma   90.00
#
_symmetry.space_group_name_H-M   'P 1'
#
loop_
_entity.id
_entity.type
_entity.pdbx_description
1 polymer ?
#
loop_
_entity_poly.entity_id
_entity_poly.type
_entity_poly.pdbx_seq_one_letter_code
_entity_poly.pdbx_strand_id
1 'polypeptide(L)'
;MKLTVFGHWGGYPLANEGTSSYLLEEAGFKLLIDVGASAVSIMQNYIDPDDIDAAIISHYHPDHVADVGILQHIRLLSQKK
;
A
#
# COMPACT_ATOMS: atom_id res chain seq x y z
N MET A 1 7.92 -12.01 12.01
CA MET A 1 6.76 -11.67 11.17
C MET A 1 6.00 -10.54 11.80
N LYS A 2 5.72 -9.47 11.05
CA LYS A 2 4.96 -8.31 11.49
C LYS A 2 3.99 -7.90 10.39
N LEU A 3 2.73 -7.64 10.75
CA LEU A 3 1.71 -7.14 9.84
C LEU A 3 1.31 -5.73 10.30
N THR A 4 1.41 -4.76 9.39
CA THR A 4 0.94 -3.38 9.61
C THR A 4 -0.27 -3.11 8.71
N VAL A 5 -1.31 -2.50 9.29
CA VAL A 5 -2.54 -2.16 8.57
C VAL A 5 -2.47 -0.70 8.14
N PHE A 6 -2.48 -0.44 6.83
CA PHE A 6 -2.60 0.92 6.28
C PHE A 6 -4.06 1.29 6.00
N GLY A 7 -4.90 0.30 5.71
CA GLY A 7 -6.33 0.49 5.64
C GLY A 7 -7.09 -0.84 5.69
N HIS A 8 -8.36 -0.74 6.08
CA HIS A 8 -9.20 -1.90 6.39
C HIS A 8 -10.68 -1.71 6.01
N TRP A 9 -11.06 -0.53 5.50
CA TRP A 9 -12.44 -0.30 5.06
C TRP A 9 -12.75 -1.03 3.75
N GLY A 10 -13.95 -1.60 3.68
CA GLY A 10 -14.48 -2.18 2.45
C GLY A 10 -15.29 -1.17 1.66
N GLY A 11 -15.13 -1.18 0.33
CA GLY A 11 -15.84 -0.32 -0.61
C GLY A 11 -15.29 1.11 -0.72
N TYR A 12 -15.15 1.83 0.40
CA TYR A 12 -14.65 3.22 0.40
C TYR A 12 -14.01 3.61 1.74
N PRO A 13 -13.06 4.56 1.76
CA PRO A 13 -12.40 4.98 3.00
C PRO A 13 -13.27 5.97 3.79
N LEU A 14 -13.09 5.99 5.11
CA LEU A 14 -13.59 7.07 5.97
C LEU A 14 -12.54 8.20 6.10
N ALA A 15 -12.94 9.30 6.76
CA ALA A 15 -12.10 10.48 6.91
C ALA A 15 -10.75 10.15 7.55
N ASN A 16 -9.66 10.48 6.85
CA ASN A 16 -8.27 10.21 7.25
C ASN A 16 -7.89 8.73 7.35
N GLU A 17 -8.66 7.84 6.74
CA GLU A 17 -8.42 6.40 6.75
C GLU A 17 -8.33 5.86 5.31
N GLY A 18 -7.99 4.58 5.16
CA GLY A 18 -7.80 3.91 3.87
C GLY A 18 -8.65 2.64 3.73
N THR A 19 -8.82 2.19 2.49
CA THR A 19 -9.38 0.86 2.20
C THR A 19 -8.28 -0.21 2.24
N SER A 20 -8.57 -1.45 1.85
CA SER A 20 -7.65 -2.59 1.97
C SER A 20 -6.22 -2.30 1.52
N SER A 21 -5.31 -2.28 2.48
CA SER A 21 -3.87 -2.28 2.25
C SER A 21 -3.12 -2.70 3.51
N TYR A 22 -2.26 -3.71 3.38
CA TYR A 22 -1.54 -4.32 4.50
C TYR A 22 -0.08 -4.55 4.13
N LEU A 23 0.83 -4.21 5.03
CA LEU A 23 2.25 -4.50 4.87
C LEU A 23 2.62 -5.71 5.73
N LEU A 24 3.08 -6.78 5.09
CA LEU A 24 3.65 -7.93 5.75
C LEU A 24 5.19 -7.87 5.67
N GLU A 25 5.82 -7.83 6.83
CA GLU A 25 7.27 -7.79 6.99
C GLU A 25 7.77 -9.12 7.61
N GLU A 26 8.69 -9.79 6.93
CA GLU A 26 9.34 -11.01 7.42
C GLU A 26 10.77 -11.12 6.89
N ALA A 27 11.74 -11.41 7.77
CA ALA A 27 13.14 -11.65 7.40
C ALA A 27 13.76 -10.58 6.44
N GLY A 28 13.37 -9.32 6.60
CA GLY A 28 13.83 -8.20 5.78
C GLY A 28 13.04 -7.96 4.49
N PHE A 29 12.10 -8.84 4.14
CA PHE A 29 11.20 -8.70 3.00
C PHE A 29 9.91 -7.95 3.37
N LYS A 30 9.47 -7.04 2.50
CA LYS A 30 8.28 -6.18 2.66
C LYS A 30 7.29 -6.45 1.53
N LEU A 31 6.26 -7.25 1.83
CA LEU A 31 5.15 -7.54 0.91
C LEU A 31 3.99 -6.58 1.18
N LEU A 32 3.61 -5.79 0.18
CA LEU A 32 2.36 -5.05 0.19
C LEU A 32 1.21 -5.95 -0.31
N ILE A 33 0.12 -6.03 0.44
CA ILE A 33 -1.08 -6.78 0.10
C ILE A 33 -2.19 -5.77 -0.13
N ASP A 34 -2.64 -5.68 -1.39
CA ASP A 34 -3.57 -4.66 -1.90
C ASP A 34 -3.08 -3.20 -1.76
N VAL A 35 -3.53 -2.35 -2.68
CA VAL A 35 -3.16 -0.93 -2.76
C VAL A 35 -4.44 -0.12 -2.94
N GLY A 36 -5.33 -0.22 -1.95
CA GLY A 36 -6.60 0.49 -1.88
C GLY A 36 -6.46 2.00 -1.77
N ALA A 37 -7.60 2.69 -1.68
CA ALA A 37 -7.65 4.14 -1.58
C ALA A 37 -6.92 4.65 -0.33
N SER A 38 -6.13 5.70 -0.51
CA SER A 38 -5.29 6.34 0.53
C SER A 38 -4.11 5.48 1.02
N ALA A 39 -3.90 4.27 0.49
CA ALA A 39 -2.83 3.39 0.93
C ALA A 39 -1.46 4.06 0.84
N VAL A 40 -1.18 4.74 -0.28
CA VAL A 40 0.14 5.33 -0.55
C VAL A 40 0.43 6.54 0.33
N SER A 41 -0.58 7.37 0.61
CA SER A 41 -0.41 8.52 1.51
C SER A 41 -0.26 8.09 2.97
N ILE A 42 -1.00 7.06 3.40
CA ILE A 42 -0.93 6.55 4.77
C ILE A 42 0.41 5.83 5.02
N MET A 43 0.84 4.95 4.10
CA MET A 43 2.06 4.14 4.29
C MET A 43 3.32 5.00 4.44
N GLN A 44 3.38 6.18 3.81
CA GLN A 44 4.50 7.12 3.91
C GLN A 44 4.78 7.60 5.35
N ASN A 45 3.82 7.45 6.28
CA ASN A 45 4.05 7.73 7.70
C ASN A 45 4.81 6.62 8.43
N TYR A 46 4.98 5.46 7.80
CA TYR A 46 5.55 4.25 8.41
C TYR A 46 6.77 3.71 7.67
N ILE A 47 6.74 3.74 6.32
CA ILE A 47 7.81 3.26 5.45
C ILE A 47 7.94 4.16 4.22
N ASP A 48 9.12 4.15 3.58
CA ASP A 48 9.28 4.71 2.24
C ASP A 48 8.61 3.77 1.22
N PRO A 49 7.71 4.22 0.34
CA PRO A 49 7.13 3.36 -0.70
C PRO A 49 8.18 2.73 -1.63
N ASP A 50 9.38 3.31 -1.74
CA ASP A 50 10.52 2.72 -2.48
C ASP A 50 11.11 1.48 -1.79
N ASP A 51 10.85 1.29 -0.49
CA ASP A 51 11.37 0.16 0.31
C ASP A 51 10.50 -1.11 0.22
N ILE A 52 9.37 -1.06 -0.50
CA ILE A 52 8.50 -2.24 -0.75
C ILE A 52 9.21 -3.21 -1.72
N ASP A 53 9.19 -4.51 -1.45
CA ASP A 53 9.87 -5.48 -2.32
C ASP A 53 8.93 -6.05 -3.38
N ALA A 54 7.67 -6.26 -3.02
CA ALA A 54 6.64 -6.76 -3.92
C ALA A 54 5.23 -6.30 -3.49
N ALA A 55 4.30 -6.34 -4.44
CA ALA A 55 2.88 -6.19 -4.15
C ALA A 55 2.10 -7.41 -4.68
N ILE A 56 1.14 -7.88 -3.91
CA ILE A 56 0.13 -8.86 -4.35
C ILE A 56 -1.25 -8.19 -4.32
N ILE A 57 -2.02 -8.36 -5.39
CA ILE A 57 -3.37 -7.84 -5.53
C ILE A 57 -4.33 -9.02 -5.46
N SER A 58 -5.27 -8.98 -4.52
CA SER A 58 -6.26 -10.03 -4.30
C SER A 58 -7.27 -10.11 -5.46
N HIS A 59 -7.80 -8.96 -5.88
CA HIS A 59 -8.71 -8.77 -7.00
C HIS A 59 -8.79 -7.29 -7.40
N TYR A 60 -9.59 -6.97 -8.42
CA TYR A 60 -9.57 -5.66 -9.07
C TYR A 60 -10.73 -4.74 -8.71
N HIS A 61 -11.40 -4.94 -7.57
CA HIS A 61 -12.33 -3.92 -7.10
C HIS A 61 -11.58 -2.66 -6.67
N PRO A 62 -12.17 -1.45 -6.85
CA PRO A 62 -11.47 -0.19 -6.62
C PRO A 62 -10.88 -0.05 -5.22
N ASP A 63 -11.55 -0.56 -4.19
CA ASP A 63 -11.10 -0.53 -2.81
C ASP A 63 -9.85 -1.38 -2.52
N HIS A 64 -9.38 -2.16 -3.50
CA HIS A 64 -8.14 -2.93 -3.43
C HIS A 64 -7.04 -2.40 -4.37
N VAL A 65 -7.36 -1.52 -5.33
CA VAL A 65 -6.42 -1.11 -6.39
C VAL A 65 -6.35 0.39 -6.67
N ALA A 66 -7.14 1.24 -6.00
CA ALA A 66 -7.24 2.66 -6.32
C ALA A 66 -5.89 3.41 -6.36
N ASP A 67 -4.95 3.05 -5.48
CA ASP A 67 -3.64 3.72 -5.38
C ASP A 67 -2.53 2.97 -6.14
N VAL A 68 -2.80 1.87 -6.87
CA VAL A 68 -1.77 1.15 -7.65
C VAL A 68 -1.06 2.08 -8.63
N GLY A 69 -1.80 2.92 -9.36
CA GLY A 69 -1.22 3.88 -10.30
C GLY A 69 -0.37 4.94 -9.61
N ILE A 70 -0.73 5.34 -8.38
CA ILE A 70 0.05 6.30 -7.58
C ILE A 70 1.34 5.65 -7.08
N LEU A 71 1.29 4.39 -6.60
CA LEU A 71 2.46 3.62 -6.22
C LEU A 71 3.44 3.47 -7.39
N GLN A 72 2.92 3.17 -8.58
CA GLN A 72 3.72 3.13 -9.81
C GLN A 72 4.38 4.47 -10.13
N HIS A 73 3.67 5.58 -9.99
CA HIS A 73 4.26 6.91 -10.20
C HIS A 73 5.38 7.21 -9.21
N ILE A 74 5.24 6.84 -7.93
CA ILE A 74 6.34 6.99 -6.97
C ILE A 74 7.56 6.21 -7.45
N ARG A 75 7.38 4.94 -7.81
CA ARG A 75 8.48 4.09 -8.28
C ARG A 75 9.16 4.56 -9.56
N LEU A 76 8.39 5.18 -10.47
CA LEU A 76 8.92 5.67 -11.74
C LEU A 76 9.62 7.03 -11.61
N LEU A 77 9.15 7.88 -10.70
CA LEU A 77 9.60 9.28 -10.60
C LEU A 77 10.55 9.53 -9.43
N SER A 78 10.57 8.65 -8.43
CA SER A 78 11.48 8.76 -7.30
C SER A 78 12.94 8.69 -7.77
N GLN A 79 13.76 9.56 -7.20
CA GLN A 79 15.19 9.67 -7.50
C GLN A 79 16.06 8.81 -6.56
N LYS A 80 15.45 8.18 -5.54
CA LYS A 80 16.14 7.24 -4.68
C LYS A 80 16.33 5.93 -5.43
N LYS A 81 17.59 5.52 -5.60
CA LYS A 81 18.00 4.17 -5.96
C LYS A 81 18.97 3.66 -4.91
#